data_AF-A0A2V8P5Q5-F1
#
_entry.id   AF-A0A2V8P5Q5-F1
#
_cell.length_a   1.000
_cell.length_b   1.000
_cell.length_c   1.000
_cell.angle_alpha   90.00
_cell.angle_beta   90.00
_cell.angle_gamma   90.00
#
_symmetry.space_group_name_H-M   'P 1'
#
loop_
_entity.id
_entity.type
_entity.pdbx_description
1 polymer ?
#
loop_
_entity_poly.entity_id
_entity_poly.type
_entity_poly.pdbx_seq_one_letter_code
_entity_poly.pdbx_strand_id
1 'polypeptide(L)'
;MKTKFCDLIVIAPESPNICKVRVSSQALLIILGAFVLSFCLAVAFSYMFPSEKLNELNRSRLQAENQALEVENKNLELRTGKLDFQLSTLEKTSQRISDLLKTD
;
A
#
# COMPACT_ATOMS: atom_id res chain seq x y z
N MET A 1 -34.12 -39.79 -18.92
CA MET A 1 -34.81 -38.77 -19.75
C MET A 1 -33.78 -37.71 -20.13
N LYS A 2 -33.33 -37.62 -21.39
CA LYS A 2 -32.30 -36.66 -21.83
C LYS A 2 -32.97 -35.29 -22.04
N THR A 3 -32.80 -34.38 -21.09
CA THR A 3 -33.31 -33.02 -21.13
C THR A 3 -32.50 -32.19 -22.13
N LYS A 4 -32.97 -32.10 -23.38
CA LYS A 4 -32.40 -31.24 -24.42
C LYS A 4 -33.02 -29.85 -24.26
N PHE A 5 -32.30 -28.91 -23.63
CA PHE A 5 -32.77 -27.54 -23.48
C PHE A 5 -31.85 -26.54 -24.17
N CYS A 6 -32.49 -25.68 -24.97
CA CYS A 6 -32.02 -24.44 -25.60
C CYS A 6 -31.11 -24.57 -26.85
N ASP A 7 -31.74 -24.69 -28.03
CA ASP A 7 -31.13 -24.27 -29.29
C ASP A 7 -31.21 -22.73 -29.36
N LEU A 8 -30.08 -22.03 -29.25
CA LEU A 8 -30.02 -20.58 -29.48
C LEU A 8 -29.81 -20.35 -30.98
N ILE A 9 -30.89 -20.01 -31.68
CA ILE A 9 -30.84 -19.71 -33.11
C ILE A 9 -30.63 -18.20 -33.25
N VAL A 10 -29.42 -17.79 -33.62
CA VAL A 10 -29.11 -16.40 -33.96
C VAL A 10 -29.31 -16.24 -35.46
N ILE A 11 -30.36 -15.52 -35.87
CA ILE A 11 -30.61 -15.19 -37.27
C ILE A 11 -29.98 -13.82 -37.53
N ALA A 12 -28.86 -13.79 -38.25
CA ALA A 12 -28.26 -12.55 -38.73
C ALA A 12 -29.03 -12.06 -39.98
N PRO A 13 -29.35 -10.76 -40.09
CA PRO A 13 -30.23 -10.25 -41.16
C PRO A 13 -29.64 -10.31 -42.58
N GLU A 14 -28.33 -10.50 -42.75
CA GLU A 14 -27.68 -10.38 -44.07
C GLU A 14 -26.93 -11.63 -44.58
N SER A 15 -27.06 -12.80 -43.92
CA SER A 15 -26.36 -14.02 -44.37
C SER A 15 -27.30 -15.24 -44.39
N PRO A 16 -27.39 -16.00 -45.51
CA PRO A 16 -28.25 -17.17 -45.62
C PRO A 16 -27.76 -18.39 -44.80
N ASN A 17 -26.60 -18.28 -44.15
CA ASN A 17 -26.05 -19.35 -43.34
C ASN A 17 -26.57 -19.24 -41.89
N ILE A 18 -27.58 -20.04 -41.58
CA ILE A 18 -28.15 -20.18 -40.24
C ILE A 18 -27.10 -20.84 -39.33
N CYS A 19 -26.41 -20.03 -38.52
CA CYS A 19 -25.42 -20.53 -37.57
C CYS A 19 -26.12 -21.01 -36.29
N LYS A 20 -26.38 -22.33 -36.21
CA LYS A 20 -27.08 -22.95 -35.08
C LYS A 20 -26.08 -23.26 -33.95
N VAL A 21 -26.00 -22.38 -32.96
CA VAL A 21 -25.12 -22.59 -31.81
C VAL A 21 -25.82 -23.53 -30.83
N ARG A 22 -25.44 -24.80 -30.87
CA ARG A 22 -25.95 -25.82 -29.95
C ARG A 22 -25.18 -25.76 -28.63
N VAL A 23 -25.71 -25.01 -27.67
CA VAL A 23 -25.13 -24.97 -26.32
C VAL A 23 -25.47 -26.29 -25.62
N SER A 24 -24.47 -27.17 -25.48
CA SER A 24 -24.63 -28.41 -24.73
C SER A 24 -24.79 -28.09 -23.23
N SER A 25 -25.71 -28.77 -22.55
CA SER A 25 -25.90 -28.67 -21.08
C SER A 25 -24.57 -28.85 -20.31
N GLN A 26 -23.63 -29.62 -20.86
CA GLN A 26 -22.29 -29.77 -20.32
C GLN A 26 -21.49 -28.46 -20.32
N ALA A 27 -21.58 -27.65 -21.38
CA ALA A 27 -20.89 -26.36 -21.44
C ALA A 27 -21.44 -25.40 -20.39
N LEU A 28 -22.76 -25.42 -20.18
CA LEU A 28 -23.41 -24.59 -19.16
C LEU A 28 -22.99 -24.99 -17.74
N LEU A 29 -22.85 -26.30 -17.47
CA LEU A 29 -22.32 -26.80 -16.20
C LEU A 29 -20.86 -26.42 -15.98
N ILE A 30 -20.02 -26.46 -17.02
CA ILE A 30 -18.61 -26.05 -16.94
C ILE A 30 -18.51 -24.55 -16.61
N ILE A 31 -19.32 -23.71 -17.27
CA ILE A 31 -19.34 -22.26 -17.01
C ILE A 31 -19.80 -21.99 -15.58
N LEU A 32 -20.87 -22.65 -15.12
CA LEU A 32 -21.37 -22.50 -13.76
C LEU A 32 -20.32 -22.94 -12.73
N GLY A 33 -19.67 -24.09 -12.96
CA GLY A 33 -18.61 -24.59 -12.10
C GLY A 33 -17.40 -23.66 -12.05
N ALA A 34 -16.97 -23.12 -13.20
CA ALA A 34 -15.89 -22.15 -13.27
C ALA A 34 -16.23 -20.84 -12.54
N PHE A 35 -17.47 -20.36 -12.66
CA PHE A 35 -17.94 -19.18 -11.96
C PHE A 35 -17.94 -19.38 -10.44
N VAL A 36 -18.48 -20.50 -9.96
CA VAL A 36 -18.48 -20.83 -8.52
C VAL A 36 -17.05 -20.98 -8.00
N LEU A 37 -16.18 -21.66 -8.75
CA LEU A 37 -14.78 -21.83 -8.36
C LEU A 37 -14.03 -20.48 -8.28
N SER A 38 -14.24 -19.60 -9.27
CA SER A 38 -13.66 -18.26 -9.28
C SER A 38 -14.17 -17.42 -8.10
N PHE A 39 -15.46 -17.48 -7.80
CA PHE A 39 -16.04 -16.79 -6.65
C PHE A 39 -15.47 -17.31 -5.32
N CYS A 40 -15.38 -18.63 -5.15
CA CYS A 40 -14.78 -19.24 -3.96
C CYS A 40 -13.32 -18.82 -3.77
N LEU A 41 -12.53 -18.81 -4.84
CA LEU A 41 -11.15 -18.32 -4.81
C LEU A 41 -11.08 -16.86 -4.40
N ALA A 42 -11.91 -15.99 -5.00
CA ALA A 42 -11.95 -14.57 -4.67
C ALA A 42 -12.27 -14.34 -3.18
N VAL A 43 -13.27 -15.03 -2.65
CA VAL A 43 -13.63 -14.96 -1.23
C VAL A 43 -12.50 -15.49 -0.34
N ALA A 44 -11.90 -16.63 -0.69
CA ALA A 44 -10.76 -17.18 0.06
C ALA A 44 -9.57 -16.21 0.11
N PHE A 45 -9.26 -15.54 -1.01
CA PHE A 45 -8.23 -14.50 -1.05
C PHE A 45 -8.59 -13.28 -0.19
N SER A 46 -9.85 -12.83 -0.21
CA SER A 46 -10.30 -11.74 0.67
C SER A 46 -10.21 -12.10 2.16
N TYR A 47 -10.44 -13.36 2.54
CA TYR A 47 -10.30 -13.81 3.92
C TYR A 47 -8.83 -14.02 4.33
N MET A 48 -7.98 -14.55 3.44
CA MET A 48 -6.55 -14.76 3.75
C MET A 48 -5.75 -13.46 3.81
N PHE A 49 -6.14 -12.45 3.03
CA PHE A 49 -5.52 -11.14 3.05
C PHE A 49 -6.51 -10.10 3.59
N PRO A 50 -6.69 -10.00 4.93
CA PRO A 50 -7.34 -8.84 5.52
C PRO A 50 -6.39 -7.66 5.34
N SER A 51 -6.36 -7.10 4.13
CA SER A 51 -5.51 -5.98 3.73
C SER A 51 -5.67 -4.78 4.68
N GLU A 52 -6.83 -4.67 5.35
CA GLU A 52 -7.09 -3.66 6.36
C GLU A 52 -6.27 -3.85 7.65
N LYS A 53 -6.12 -5.09 8.15
CA LYS A 53 -5.39 -5.34 9.40
C LYS A 53 -3.89 -5.11 9.27
N LEU A 54 -3.31 -5.48 8.13
CA LEU A 54 -1.91 -5.19 7.84
C LEU A 54 -1.66 -3.69 7.69
N ASN A 55 -2.61 -2.96 7.09
CA ASN A 55 -2.48 -1.52 6.91
C ASN A 55 -2.56 -0.76 8.25
N GLU A 56 -3.48 -1.13 9.14
CA GLU A 56 -3.57 -0.52 10.49
C GLU A 56 -2.35 -0.83 11.37
N LEU A 57 -1.86 -2.08 11.35
CA LEU A 57 -0.67 -2.45 12.11
C LEU A 57 0.56 -1.69 11.61
N ASN A 58 0.73 -1.61 10.29
CA ASN A 58 1.83 -0.86 9.69
C ASN A 58 1.70 0.64 10.00
N ARG A 59 0.48 1.20 9.94
CA ARG A 59 0.23 2.61 10.23
C ARG A 59 0.52 2.96 11.69
N SER A 60 0.08 2.13 12.63
CA SER A 60 0.34 2.34 14.06
C SER A 60 1.82 2.23 14.39
N ARG A 61 2.53 1.26 13.80
CA ARG A 61 3.99 1.15 13.90
C ARG A 61 4.69 2.37 13.33
N LEU A 62 4.33 2.80 12.11
CA LEU A 62 4.93 3.97 11.47
C LEU A 62 4.69 5.25 12.29
N GLN A 63 3.52 5.38 12.91
CA GLN A 63 3.19 6.50 13.78
C GLN A 63 4.03 6.51 15.06
N ALA A 64 4.25 5.33 15.67
CA ALA A 64 5.13 5.20 16.84
C ALA A 64 6.58 5.53 16.50
N GLU A 65 7.08 5.05 15.36
CA GLU A 65 8.44 5.35 14.87
C GLU A 65 8.60 6.86 14.60
N ASN A 66 7.63 7.51 13.97
CA ASN A 66 7.66 8.96 13.74
C ASN A 66 7.68 9.77 15.05
N GLN A 67 6.90 9.37 16.05
CA GLN A 67 6.91 10.04 17.35
C GLN A 67 8.26 9.88 18.06
N ALA A 68 8.86 8.69 18.01
CA ALA A 68 10.19 8.46 18.57
C ALA A 68 11.25 9.35 17.89
N LEU A 69 11.23 9.44 16.56
CA LEU A 69 12.12 10.29 15.77
C LEU A 69 11.92 11.78 16.07
N GLU A 70 10.68 12.24 16.29
CA GLU A 70 10.41 13.62 16.65
C GLU A 70 11.04 13.99 18.01
N VAL A 71 10.95 13.09 18.99
CA VAL A 71 11.59 13.27 20.30
C VAL A 71 13.10 13.27 20.19
N GLU A 72 13.68 12.38 19.38
CA GLU A 72 15.12 12.33 19.14
C GLU A 72 15.64 13.61 18.48
N ASN A 73 14.94 14.09 17.45
CA ASN A 73 15.28 15.35 16.78
C ASN A 73 15.23 16.54 17.73
N LYS A 74 14.20 16.65 18.57
CA LYS A 74 14.12 17.71 19.60
C LYS A 74 15.29 17.66 20.58
N ASN A 75 15.70 16.46 21.00
CA ASN A 75 16.85 16.31 21.90
C ASN A 75 18.17 16.71 21.20
N LEU A 76 18.35 16.33 19.94
CA LEU A 76 19.49 16.74 19.13
C LEU A 76 19.55 18.25 18.92
N GLU A 77 18.41 18.90 18.69
CA GLU A 77 18.30 20.35 18.55
C GLU A 77 18.74 21.06 19.84
N LEU A 78 18.25 20.60 21.00
CA LEU A 78 18.66 21.13 22.31
C LEU A 78 20.17 20.97 22.57
N ARG A 79 20.74 19.82 22.21
CA ARG A 79 22.18 19.57 22.36
C ARG A 79 23.00 20.47 21.44
N THR A 80 22.57 20.62 20.19
CA THR A 80 23.21 21.51 19.22
C THR A 80 23.18 22.95 19.70
N GLY A 81 22.03 23.44 20.19
CA GLY A 81 21.92 24.78 20.74
C GLY A 81 22.83 25.01 21.96
N LYS A 82 22.98 24.00 22.82
CA LYS A 82 23.92 24.07 23.96
C LYS A 82 25.38 24.15 23.49
N LEU A 83 25.74 23.36 22.48
CA LEU A 83 27.08 23.38 21.89
C LEU A 83 27.38 24.73 21.25
N ASP A 84 26.43 25.31 20.52
CA ASP A 84 26.56 26.62 19.90
C ASP A 84 26.75 27.75 20.93
N PHE A 85 26.00 27.69 22.04
CA PHE A 85 26.20 28.61 23.16
C PHE A 85 27.59 28.47 23.80
N GLN A 86 28.08 27.24 23.97
CA GLN A 86 29.42 27.00 24.51
C GLN A 86 30.52 27.49 23.55
N LEU A 87 30.37 27.26 22.24
CA LEU A 87 31.30 27.73 21.22
C LEU A 87 31.35 29.25 21.15
N SER A 88 30.21 29.92 21.11
CA SER A 88 30.17 31.40 21.10
C SER A 88 30.77 32.01 22.38
N THR A 89 30.60 31.35 23.52
CA THR A 89 31.25 31.77 24.78
C THR A 89 32.77 31.62 24.68
N LEU A 90 33.24 30.48 24.17
CA LEU A 90 34.67 30.21 23.98
C LEU A 90 35.30 31.19 22.98
N GLU A 91 34.62 31.48 21.87
CA GLU A 91 35.06 32.44 20.87
C GLU A 91 35.19 33.86 21.45
N LYS A 92 34.21 34.31 22.23
CA LYS A 92 34.28 35.60 22.95
C LYS A 92 35.45 35.63 23.93
N THR A 93 35.70 34.55 24.67
CA THR A 93 36.87 34.50 25.58
C THR A 93 38.18 34.50 24.81
N SER A 94 38.26 33.81 23.67
CA SER A 94 39.43 33.78 22.80
C SER A 94 39.74 35.15 22.20
N GLN A 95 38.72 35.86 21.71
CA GLN A 95 38.84 37.25 21.26
C GLN A 95 39.35 38.14 22.39
N ARG A 96 38.77 38.04 23.59
CA ARG A 96 39.20 38.84 24.75
C ARG A 96 40.66 38.60 25.13
N ILE A 97 41.12 37.35 25.10
CA ILE A 97 42.53 37.01 25.34
C ILE A 97 43.43 37.59 24.24
N SER A 98 43.02 37.47 22.98
CA SER A 98 43.78 37.98 21.83
C SER A 98 43.90 39.50 21.85
N ASP A 99 42.85 40.20 22.28
CA ASP A 99 42.85 41.66 22.40
C ASP A 99 43.78 42.11 23.54
N LEU A 100 43.74 41.42 24.69
CA LEU A 100 44.69 41.68 25.79
C LEU A 100 46.14 41.47 25.35
N LEU A 101 46.42 40.40 24.59
CA LEU A 101 47.76 40.08 24.09
C LEU A 101 48.29 41.07 23.04
N LYS A 102 47.40 41.80 22.34
CA LYS A 102 47.78 42.85 21.38
C LYS A 102 48.04 44.21 22.05
N THR A 103 47.61 44.37 23.29
CA THR A 103 47.67 45.66 24.01
C THR A 103 48.87 45.73 24.96
N ASP A 104 49.55 44.61 25.22
CA ASP A 104 50.93 44.53 25.75
C ASP A 104 51.96 44.59 24.61
#